data_AF-A0A2T1DKN4-F1
#
_entry.id   AF-A0A2T1DKN4-F1
#
_cell.length_a   1.000
_cell.length_b   1.000
_cell.length_c   1.000
_cell.angle_alpha   90.00
_cell.angle_beta   90.00
_cell.angle_gamma   90.00
#
_symmetry.space_group_name_H-M   'P 1'
#
loop_
_entity.id
_entity.type
_entity.pdbx_description
1 polymer ?
#
loop_
_entity_poly.entity_id
_entity_poly.type
_entity_poly.pdbx_seq_one_letter_code
_entity_poly.pdbx_strand_id
1 'polypeptide(L)' 'MLRIENHDGWVYGNLKFQHYWHSLSIVPNVAVRGYQMTQSDGGTVQEVGIDKNLTQADADQAQVQWLLQPT' A
#
# COMPACT_ATOMS: atom_id res chain seq x y z
N MET A 1 -11.05 -2.48 -9.58
CA MET A 1 -9.72 -2.05 -10.02
C MET A 1 -9.78 -0.56 -10.29
N LEU A 2 -9.21 0.27 -9.41
CA LEU A 2 -9.16 1.72 -9.63
C LEU A 2 -7.98 2.01 -10.57
N ARG A 3 -8.27 2.39 -11.82
CA ARG A 3 -7.26 2.76 -12.81
C ARG A 3 -6.91 4.23 -12.58
N ILE A 4 -5.69 4.51 -12.13
CA ILE A 4 -5.14 5.87 -12.12
C ILE A 4 -4.26 5.98 -13.36
N GLU A 5 -4.74 6.71 -14.37
CA GLU A 5 -3.98 7.00 -15.58
C GLU A 5 -3.02 8.15 -15.30
N ASN A 6 -1.71 7.88 -15.42
CA ASN A 6 -0.66 8.84 -15.15
C ASN A 6 -0.26 9.57 -16.43
N HIS A 7 -0.75 10.79 -16.59
CA HIS A 7 -0.08 11.82 -17.39
C HIS A 7 0.34 12.94 -16.42
N ASP A 8 1.64 13.22 -16.42
CA ASP A 8 2.30 14.41 -15.85
C ASP A 8 2.48 14.46 -14.32
N GLY A 9 3.69 14.09 -13.87
CA GLY A 9 4.57 14.69 -12.83
C GLY A 9 4.07 15.25 -11.48
N TRP A 10 2.77 15.42 -11.23
CA TRP A 10 2.23 16.25 -10.14
C TRP A 10 1.31 15.49 -9.18
N VAL A 11 1.04 14.21 -9.41
CA VAL A 11 0.00 13.46 -8.68
C VAL A 11 0.43 13.00 -7.28
N TYR A 12 1.73 12.83 -6.99
CA TYR A 12 2.15 12.31 -5.68
C TYR A 12 2.24 13.36 -4.57
N GLY A 13 2.36 14.65 -4.91
CA GLY A 13 2.60 15.72 -3.93
C GLY A 13 1.39 16.04 -3.03
N ASN A 14 0.17 15.69 -3.46
CA ASN A 14 -1.08 16.08 -2.80
C ASN A 14 -1.97 14.90 -2.36
N LEU A 15 -1.45 13.67 -2.39
CA LEU A 15 -2.19 12.53 -1.85
C LEU A 15 -2.29 12.69 -0.32
N LYS A 16 -3.50 12.94 0.19
CA LYS A 16 -3.78 13.13 1.63
C LYS A 16 -3.67 11.83 2.46
N PHE A 17 -3.16 10.75 1.88
CA PHE A 17 -3.09 9.45 2.52
C PHE A 17 -1.70 9.28 3.13
N GLN A 18 -1.64 9.02 4.44
CA GLN A 18 -0.36 8.89 5.17
C GLN A 18 0.25 7.49 5.09
N HIS A 19 -0.48 6.51 4.54
CA HIS A 19 -0.16 5.09 4.58
C HIS A 19 -0.21 4.47 3.18
N TYR A 20 0.89 3.85 2.76
CA TYR A 20 1.06 3.32 1.40
C TYR A 20 1.16 1.79 1.39
N TRP A 21 0.47 1.18 0.43
CA TRP A 21 0.49 -0.27 0.17
C TRP A 21 1.09 -0.55 -1.21
N HIS A 22 2.20 -1.29 -1.24
CA HIS A 22 2.77 -1.85 -2.46
C HIS A 22 2.08 -3.18 -2.78
N SER A 23 1.10 -3.16 -3.69
CA SER A 23 0.52 -4.40 -4.22
C SER A 23 1.49 -5.11 -5.18
N LEU A 24 1.17 -6.32 -5.59
CA LEU A 24 1.89 -7.04 -6.66
C LEU A 24 1.69 -6.43 -8.06
N SER A 25 0.83 -5.42 -8.20
CA SER A 25 0.69 -4.67 -9.44
C SER A 25 1.87 -3.71 -9.62
N ILE A 26 2.12 -3.28 -10.86
CA ILE A 26 3.08 -2.21 -11.15
C ILE A 26 2.50 -0.90 -10.59
N VAL A 27 2.92 -0.56 -9.37
CA VAL A 27 2.61 0.72 -8.74
C VAL A 27 3.85 1.61 -8.80
N PRO A 28 3.69 2.92 -9.05
CA PRO A 28 4.81 3.85 -9.03
C PRO A 28 5.45 3.90 -7.65
N ASN A 29 6.79 3.98 -7.62
CA ASN A 29 7.53 4.21 -6.38
C ASN A 29 7.09 5.52 -5.73
N VAL A 30 6.68 5.47 -4.47
CA VAL A 30 6.39 6.66 -3.68
C VAL A 30 7.72 7.23 -3.18
N ALA A 31 8.25 8.22 -3.91
CA ALA A 31 9.63 8.70 -3.74
C ALA A 31 9.92 9.36 -2.38
N VAL A 32 8.89 9.78 -1.64
CA VAL A 32 9.04 10.59 -0.41
C VAL A 32 8.74 9.79 0.86
N ARG A 33 7.86 8.78 0.80
CA ARG A 33 7.52 7.91 1.92
C ARG A 33 7.48 6.47 1.44
N GLY A 34 8.33 5.62 2.02
CA GLY A 34 8.33 4.19 1.75
C GLY A 34 6.98 3.53 2.04
N TYR A 35 6.83 2.27 1.63
CA TYR A 35 5.60 1.51 1.87
C TYR A 35 5.54 0.99 3.29
N GLN A 36 4.35 1.04 3.88
CA GLN A 36 4.06 0.46 5.20
C GLN A 36 3.44 -0.92 5.12
N MET A 37 2.95 -1.30 3.93
CA MET A 37 2.50 -2.63 3.61
C MET A 37 3.04 -3.05 2.26
N THR A 38 3.56 -4.28 2.17
CA THR A 38 4.03 -4.88 0.92
C THR A 38 3.33 -6.21 0.71
N GLN A 39 2.73 -6.39 -0.46
CA GLN A 39 2.09 -7.63 -0.87
C GLN A 39 3.10 -8.56 -1.54
N SER A 40 2.91 -9.86 -1.31
CA SER A 40 3.62 -10.96 -1.97
C SER A 40 2.63 -12.07 -2.31
N ASP A 41 3.01 -12.95 -3.24
CA ASP A 41 2.17 -14.07 -3.65
C ASP A 41 1.80 -14.93 -2.42
N GLY A 42 0.50 -15.16 -2.27
CA GLY A 42 -0.02 -15.97 -1.18
C GLY A 42 -0.31 -17.40 -1.62
N GLY A 43 -1.53 -17.85 -1.41
CA GLY A 43 -1.94 -19.22 -1.64
C GLY A 43 -3.45 -19.37 -1.55
N THR A 44 -3.92 -20.57 -1.26
CA THR A 44 -5.35 -20.85 -1.15
C THR A 44 -5.67 -21.41 0.22
N VAL A 45 -6.68 -20.85 0.88
CA VAL A 45 -7.22 -21.35 2.15
C VAL A 45 -8.70 -21.59 1.96
N GLN A 46 -9.15 -22.84 2.17
CA GLN A 46 -10.55 -23.23 1.96
C GLN A 46 -11.08 -22.79 0.58
N GLU A 47 -10.30 -23.07 -0.48
CA GLU A 47 -10.63 -22.71 -1.87
C GLU A 47 -10.66 -21.20 -2.17
N VAL A 48 -10.38 -20.35 -1.18
CA VAL A 48 -10.27 -18.90 -1.34
C VAL A 48 -8.81 -18.51 -1.57
N GLY A 49 -8.54 -17.84 -2.69
CA GLY A 49 -7.24 -17.22 -2.96
C GLY A 49 -6.96 -16.09 -1.96
N ILE A 50 -5.80 -16.15 -1.33
CA ILE A 50 -5.33 -15.16 -0.36
C ILE A 50 -3.97 -14.62 -0.79
N ASP A 51 -3.74 -13.34 -0.54
CA ASP A 51 -2.43 -12.71 -0.70
C ASP A 51 -1.73 -12.57 0.66
N LYS A 52 -0.40 -12.60 0.66
CA LYS A 52 0.39 -12.35 1.86
C LYS A 52 0.78 -10.87 1.90
N ASN A 53 0.54 -10.23 3.05
CA ASN A 53 0.93 -8.84 3.27
C ASN A 53 1.89 -8.75 4.47
N LEU A 54 3.00 -8.04 4.30
CA LEU A 54 3.93 -7.72 5.37
C LEU A 54 3.80 -6.25 5.73
N THR A 55 3.73 -5.95 7.03
CA THR A 55 3.75 -4.59 7.56
C THR A 55 5.17 -4.19 7.95
N GLN A 56 5.50 -2.93 7.74
CA GLN A 56 6.78 -2.34 8.13
C GLN A 56 6.61 -0.85 8.45
N ALA A 57 7.57 -0.28 9.18
CA ALA A 57 7.67 1.17 9.26
C ALA A 57 8.08 1.73 7.89
N ASP A 58 7.61 2.92 7.55
CA ASP A 58 8.10 3.63 6.37
C ASP A 58 9.50 4.22 6.62
N ALA A 59 10.03 4.94 5.63
CA ALA A 59 11.33 5.61 5.72
C ALA A 59 11.38 6.71 6.80
N ASP A 60 10.23 7.22 7.26
CA ASP A 60 10.11 8.21 8.33
C ASP A 60 9.90 7.53 9.70
N GLN A 61 10.06 6.20 9.78
CA GLN A 61 9.84 5.39 10.97
C GLN A 61 8.39 5.43 11.50
N ALA A 62 7.41 5.84 10.68
CA ALA A 62 6.02 5.86 11.09
C ALA A 62 5.47 4.43 11.21
N GLN A 63 4.74 4.16 12.30
CA GLN A 63 4.05 2.88 12.51
C GLN A 63 2.80 2.77 11.63
N VAL A 64 2.52 1.57 11.14
CA VAL A 64 1.25 1.24 10.49
C VAL A 64 0.09 1.60 11.42
N GLN A 65 -0.82 2.45 10.95
CA GLN A 65 -2.05 2.77 11.67
C GLN A 65 -3.20 1.95 11.10
N TRP A 66 -3.96 1.32 11.99
CA TRP A 66 -5.19 0.64 11.63
C TRP A 66 -6.36 1.54 11.99
N LEU A 67 -7.34 1.67 11.09
CA LEU A 67 -8.63 2.24 11.47
C LEU A 67 -9.29 1.25 12.43
N LEU A 68 -9.16 1.51 13.72
CA LEU A 68 -9.94 0.81 14.73
C LEU A 68 -11.37 1.33 14.62
N GLN A 69 -12.34 0.44 14.39
CA GLN A 69 -13.74 0.80 14.63
C GLN A 69 -13.89 1.05 16.13
N PRO A 70 -14.36 2.23 16.56
CA PRO A 70 -14.71 2.46 17.95
C PRO A 70 -15.76 1.44 18.36
N THR A 71 -15.57 0.83 19.52
CA THR A 71 -16.55 -0.04 20.18
C THR A 71 -17.78 0.75 20.61
#